data_AF-A0A1I6V970-F1
#
_entry.id   AF-A0A1I6V970-F1
#
_cell.length_a   1.000
_cell.length_b   1.000
_cell.length_c   1.000
_cell.angle_alpha   90.00
_cell.angle_beta   90.00
_cell.angle_gamma   90.00
#
_symmetry.space_group_name_H-M   'P 1'
#
loop_
_entity.id
_entity.type
_entity.pdbx_description
1 polymer ?
#
loop_
_entity_poly.entity_id
_entity_poly.type
_entity_poly.pdbx_seq_one_letter_code
_entity_poly.pdbx_strand_id
1 'polypeptide(L)'
;MPNPIKSLTQKTYDAGDMLDLSDLAVNDVKWLNLAIKHLKAEFYDTKDFIQSNHKVHDSYFEQLDEFFGMYEHLANDRLKEKEHLATKYQNEWDNPKEGQA
;
A
#
# COMPACT_ATOMS: atom_id res chain seq x y z
N MET A 1 -33.15 -13.01 -40.94
CA MET A 1 -33.28 -12.45 -39.58
C MET A 1 -31.91 -11.98 -39.15
N PRO A 2 -31.68 -10.68 -38.90
CA PRO A 2 -30.37 -10.21 -38.45
C PRO A 2 -30.21 -10.52 -36.95
N ASN A 3 -29.14 -11.22 -36.61
CA ASN A 3 -28.73 -11.47 -35.23
C ASN A 3 -28.10 -10.17 -34.68
N PRO A 4 -28.57 -9.59 -33.57
CA PRO A 4 -27.84 -8.51 -32.93
C PRO A 4 -26.61 -9.10 -32.25
N ILE A 5 -25.43 -8.84 -32.82
CA ILE A 5 -24.16 -8.96 -32.10
C ILE A 5 -24.26 -8.00 -30.91
N LYS A 6 -24.38 -8.53 -29.69
CA LYS A 6 -24.27 -7.73 -28.46
C LYS A 6 -22.93 -7.00 -28.55
N SER A 7 -22.95 -5.70 -28.81
CA SER A 7 -21.75 -4.88 -28.69
C SER A 7 -21.33 -4.95 -27.23
N LEU A 8 -20.21 -5.61 -26.95
CA LEU A 8 -19.52 -5.47 -25.67
C LEU A 8 -19.08 -4.01 -25.58
N THR A 9 -19.91 -3.16 -24.97
CA THR A 9 -19.52 -1.80 -24.63
C THR A 9 -18.31 -1.90 -23.70
N GLN A 10 -17.17 -1.41 -24.16
CA GLN A 10 -15.93 -1.40 -23.40
C GLN A 10 -16.18 -0.53 -22.16
N LYS A 11 -16.00 -1.10 -20.95
CA LYS A 11 -16.15 -0.33 -19.71
C LYS A 11 -15.13 0.81 -19.72
N THR A 12 -15.60 2.04 -19.56
CA THR A 12 -14.78 3.22 -19.32
C THR A 12 -14.76 3.48 -17.82
N TYR A 13 -13.60 3.86 -17.29
CA TYR A 13 -13.44 4.27 -15.91
C TYR A 13 -13.25 5.78 -15.85
N ASP A 14 -13.88 6.43 -14.89
CA ASP A 14 -13.77 7.88 -14.68
C ASP A 14 -12.81 8.23 -13.52
N ALA A 15 -12.72 9.53 -13.19
CA ALA A 15 -11.88 10.00 -12.10
C ALA A 15 -12.36 9.50 -10.73
N GLY A 16 -13.66 9.29 -10.54
CA GLY A 16 -14.23 8.73 -9.33
C GLY A 16 -13.83 7.27 -9.13
N ASP A 17 -13.92 6.44 -10.19
CA ASP A 17 -13.44 5.06 -10.15
C ASP A 17 -11.95 4.97 -9.75
N MET A 18 -11.13 5.89 -10.29
CA MET A 18 -9.70 5.94 -10.00
C MET A 18 -9.38 6.50 -8.60
N LEU A 19 -10.21 7.41 -8.08
CA LEU A 19 -10.16 7.88 -6.71
C LEU A 19 -10.45 6.73 -5.74
N ASP A 20 -11.56 6.03 -5.92
CA ASP A 20 -11.94 4.88 -5.08
C ASP A 20 -10.82 3.82 -5.06
N LEU A 21 -10.25 3.50 -6.23
CA LEU A 21 -9.13 2.58 -6.34
C LEU A 21 -7.89 3.08 -5.57
N SER A 22 -7.59 4.37 -5.65
CA SER A 22 -6.42 4.96 -5.01
C SER A 22 -6.59 5.01 -3.49
N ASP A 23 -7.77 5.36 -3.00
CA ASP A 23 -8.09 5.37 -1.56
C ASP A 23 -8.06 3.97 -0.95
N LEU A 24 -8.55 2.96 -1.69
CA LEU A 24 -8.40 1.56 -1.28
C LEU A 24 -6.91 1.19 -1.17
N ALA A 25 -6.11 1.55 -2.17
CA ALA A 25 -4.67 1.30 -2.16
C ALA A 25 -3.95 2.02 -1.00
N VAL A 26 -4.37 3.24 -0.63
CA VAL A 26 -3.84 3.95 0.55
C VAL A 26 -4.11 3.15 1.83
N ASN A 27 -5.32 2.65 2.01
CA ASN A 27 -5.69 1.86 3.18
C ASN A 27 -4.91 0.54 3.24
N ASP A 28 -4.76 -0.15 2.11
CA ASP A 28 -3.98 -1.39 2.03
C ASP A 28 -2.52 -1.16 2.47
N VAL A 29 -1.90 -0.07 2.01
CA VAL A 29 -0.52 0.24 2.40
C VAL A 29 -0.42 0.69 3.87
N LYS A 30 -1.44 1.36 4.41
CA LYS A 30 -1.51 1.66 5.85
C LYS A 30 -1.56 0.38 6.69
N TRP A 31 -2.34 -0.62 6.27
CA TRP A 31 -2.36 -1.92 6.94
C TRP A 31 -1.05 -2.68 6.79
N LEU A 32 -0.39 -2.60 5.64
CA LEU A 32 0.95 -3.15 5.45
C LEU A 32 1.97 -2.52 6.42
N ASN A 33 1.96 -1.19 6.54
CA ASN A 33 2.82 -0.47 7.48
C ASN A 33 2.55 -0.89 8.94
N LEU A 34 1.28 -1.04 9.31
CA LEU A 34 0.90 -1.52 10.64
C LEU A 34 1.43 -2.94 10.90
N ALA A 35 1.29 -3.84 9.93
CA ALA A 35 1.78 -5.22 10.03
C ALA A 35 3.32 -5.27 10.17
N ILE A 36 4.06 -4.50 9.37
CA ILE A 36 5.52 -4.39 9.47
C ILE A 36 5.92 -3.86 10.85
N LYS A 37 5.26 -2.81 11.34
CA LYS A 37 5.54 -2.23 12.65
C LYS A 37 5.29 -3.21 13.78
N HIS A 38 4.19 -3.98 13.71
CA HIS A 38 3.88 -5.00 14.71
C HIS A 38 4.93 -6.12 14.68
N LEU A 39 5.22 -6.69 13.51
CA LEU A 39 6.24 -7.73 13.36
C LEU A 39 7.63 -7.28 13.85
N LYS A 40 8.01 -6.03 13.59
CA LYS A 40 9.28 -5.45 14.05
C LYS A 40 9.33 -5.37 15.58
N ALA A 41 8.22 -5.00 16.23
CA ALA A 41 8.13 -4.98 17.69
C ALA A 41 8.27 -6.38 18.29
N GLU A 42 7.50 -7.35 17.78
CA GLU A 42 7.57 -8.76 18.22
C GLU A 42 8.97 -9.35 18.00
N PHE A 43 9.64 -8.96 16.91
CA PHE A 43 11.02 -9.35 16.64
C PHE A 43 11.99 -8.81 17.69
N TYR A 44 11.91 -7.53 18.08
CA TYR A 44 12.79 -6.99 19.12
C TYR A 44 12.51 -7.63 20.49
N ASP A 45 11.25 -7.84 20.86
CA ASP A 45 10.90 -8.53 22.10
C ASP A 45 11.48 -9.96 22.11
N THR A 46 11.39 -10.67 20.98
CA THR A 46 11.96 -12.01 20.83
C THR A 46 13.49 -12.00 20.84
N LYS A 47 14.11 -11.02 20.18
CA LYS A 47 15.56 -10.81 20.16
C LYS A 47 16.09 -10.61 21.58
N ASP A 48 15.48 -9.71 22.34
CA ASP A 48 15.87 -9.39 23.72
C ASP A 48 15.74 -10.62 24.63
N PHE A 49 14.65 -11.39 24.47
CA PHE A 49 14.45 -12.65 25.18
C PHE A 49 15.56 -13.66 24.86
N ILE A 50 15.90 -13.85 23.59
CA ILE A 50 16.94 -14.82 23.18
C ILE A 50 18.32 -14.38 23.68
N GLN A 51 18.68 -13.10 23.52
CA GLN A 51 19.97 -12.57 23.97
C GLN A 51 20.15 -12.75 25.49
N SER A 52 19.10 -12.47 26.27
CA SER A 52 19.10 -12.61 27.73
C SER A 52 19.25 -14.06 28.19
N ASN A 53 18.67 -15.02 27.48
CA ASN A 53 18.68 -16.44 27.88
C ASN A 53 19.83 -17.26 27.29
N HIS A 54 20.36 -16.86 26.13
CA HIS A 54 21.29 -17.69 25.35
C HIS A 54 22.62 -17.01 25.01
N LYS A 55 22.86 -15.78 25.49
CA LYS A 55 24.11 -15.01 25.24
C LYS A 55 24.46 -14.87 23.75
N VAL A 56 23.43 -14.79 22.90
CA VAL A 56 23.58 -14.60 21.45
C VAL A 56 24.03 -13.16 21.19
N HIS A 57 25.00 -12.99 20.27
CA HIS A 57 25.50 -11.66 19.89
C HIS A 57 24.52 -10.92 18.97
N ASP A 58 24.53 -9.59 19.00
CA ASP A 58 23.61 -8.74 18.24
C ASP A 58 23.65 -8.96 16.72
N SER A 59 24.86 -9.19 16.19
CA SER A 59 25.10 -9.46 14.77
C SER A 59 24.35 -10.68 14.23
N TYR A 60 23.84 -11.57 15.09
CA TYR A 60 22.97 -12.67 14.66
C TYR A 60 21.63 -12.19 14.07
N PHE A 61 21.19 -11.00 14.48
CA PHE A 61 19.89 -10.43 14.14
C PHE A 61 19.98 -9.28 13.12
N GLU A 62 21.18 -8.83 12.77
CA GLU A 62 21.44 -7.63 11.94
C GLU A 62 20.74 -7.69 10.58
N GLN A 63 20.77 -8.85 9.89
CA GLN A 63 20.09 -8.99 8.60
C GLN A 63 18.57 -8.85 8.72
N LEU A 64 17.97 -9.42 9.77
CA LEU A 64 16.52 -9.30 9.99
C LEU A 64 16.13 -7.86 10.35
N ASP A 65 16.97 -7.18 11.13
CA ASP A 65 16.79 -5.76 11.45
C ASP A 65 16.85 -4.87 10.20
N GLU A 66 17.83 -5.10 9.33
CA GLU A 66 17.97 -4.41 8.05
C GLU A 66 16.77 -4.68 7.13
N PHE A 67 16.27 -5.92 7.08
CA PHE A 67 15.06 -6.25 6.31
C PHE A 67 13.84 -5.46 6.78
N PHE A 68 13.63 -5.33 8.09
CA PHE A 68 12.54 -4.49 8.60
C PHE A 68 12.70 -3.03 8.15
N GLY A 69 13.92 -2.48 8.23
CA GLY A 69 14.22 -1.12 7.76
C GLY A 69 13.92 -0.93 6.27
N MET A 70 14.34 -1.88 5.43
CA MET A 70 14.07 -1.86 3.99
C MET A 70 12.58 -1.92 3.68
N TYR A 71 11.83 -2.86 4.29
CA TYR A 71 10.39 -2.99 4.03
C TYR A 71 9.59 -1.79 4.55
N GLU A 72 9.96 -1.23 5.70
CA GLU A 72 9.38 0.01 6.22
C GLU A 72 9.61 1.17 5.26
N HIS A 73 10.83 1.30 4.69
CA HIS A 73 11.11 2.30 3.66
C HIS A 73 10.23 2.12 2.41
N LEU A 74 10.14 0.90 1.87
CA LEU A 74 9.35 0.60 0.68
C LEU A 74 7.85 0.85 0.89
N ALA A 75 7.32 0.47 2.05
CA ALA A 75 5.90 0.68 2.37
C ALA A 75 5.59 2.18 2.53
N ASN A 76 6.49 2.95 3.14
CA ASN A 76 6.35 4.41 3.24
C ASN A 76 6.42 5.11 1.88
N ASP A 77 7.33 4.69 1.00
CA ASP A 77 7.44 5.24 -0.36
C ASP A 77 6.17 4.96 -1.18
N ARG A 78 5.68 3.72 -1.14
CA ARG A 78 4.41 3.35 -1.77
C ARG A 78 3.23 4.13 -1.22
N LEU A 79 3.18 4.36 0.09
CA LEU A 79 2.09 5.12 0.71
C LEU A 79 2.03 6.54 0.14
N LYS A 80 3.17 7.22 0.05
CA LYS A 80 3.26 8.57 -0.53
C LYS A 80 2.77 8.60 -1.97
N GLU A 81 3.16 7.62 -2.77
CA GLU A 81 2.70 7.50 -4.16
C GLU A 81 1.17 7.35 -4.23
N LYS A 82 0.58 6.48 -3.39
CA LYS A 82 -0.88 6.26 -3.40
C LYS A 82 -1.65 7.46 -2.87
N GLU A 83 -1.16 8.13 -1.83
CA GLU A 83 -1.74 9.39 -1.33
C GLU A 83 -1.68 10.50 -2.39
N HIS A 84 -0.60 10.57 -3.15
CA HIS A 84 -0.48 11.49 -4.28
C HIS A 84 -1.50 11.18 -5.39
N LEU A 85 -1.68 9.90 -5.74
CA LEU A 85 -2.69 9.49 -6.74
C LEU A 85 -4.12 9.77 -6.26
N ALA A 86 -4.45 9.45 -5.02
CA ALA A 86 -5.75 9.76 -4.42
C ALA A 86 -6.02 11.28 -4.49
N THR A 87 -5.05 12.10 -4.08
CA THR A 87 -5.16 13.56 -4.16
C THR A 87 -5.36 14.04 -5.60
N LYS A 88 -4.63 13.46 -6.57
CA LYS A 88 -4.78 13.79 -7.99
C LYS A 88 -6.20 13.49 -8.47
N TYR A 89 -6.71 12.28 -8.23
CA TYR A 89 -8.02 11.87 -8.72
C TYR A 89 -9.17 12.56 -7.98
N GLN A 90 -8.99 12.90 -6.69
CA GLN A 90 -9.92 13.76 -5.96
C GLN A 90 -10.07 15.12 -6.67
N ASN A 91 -8.95 15.75 -7.05
CA ASN A 91 -9.00 17.03 -7.77
C ASN A 91 -9.66 16.92 -9.15
N GLU A 92 -9.41 15.82 -9.88
CA GLU A 92 -10.04 15.54 -11.18
C GLU A 92 -11.55 15.28 -11.03
N TRP A 93 -11.96 14.62 -9.95
CA TRP A 93 -13.37 14.36 -9.62
C TRP A 93 -14.12 15.63 -9.19
N ASP A 94 -13.49 16.46 -8.35
CA ASP A 94 -14.08 17.71 -7.85
C ASP A 94 -14.17 18.80 -8.94
N ASN A 95 -13.27 18.74 -9.93
CA ASN A 95 -13.21 19.68 -11.05
C ASN A 95 -13.21 18.92 -12.39
N PRO A 96 -14.33 18.27 -12.75
CA PRO A 96 -14.41 17.50 -13.99
C PRO A 96 -14.21 18.45 -15.17
N LYS A 97 -13.39 18.06 -16.14
CA LYS A 97 -13.24 18.86 -17.36
C LYS A 97 -14.57 18.83 -18.13
N GLU A 98 -14.89 19.94 -18.80
CA GLU A 98 -16.13 20.06 -19.59
C GLU A 98 -16.31 18.83 -20.51
N GLY A 99 -17.42 18.10 -20.34
CA GLY A 99 -17.76 16.90 -21.10
C GLY A 99 -17.46 15.55 -20.46
N GLN A 100 -17.09 15.49 -19.17
CA GLN A 100 -16.81 14.25 -18.43
C GLN A 100 -17.83 13.90 -17.33
N ALA A 101 -19.00 14.57 -17.29
CA ALA A 101 -20.08 14.28 -16.35
C ALA A 101 -21.07 13.24 -16.89
#